data_AF-A0A355H060-F1
#
_entry.id   AF-A0A355H060-F1
#
_cell.length_a   1.000
_cell.length_b   1.000
_cell.length_c   1.000
_cell.angle_alpha   90.00
_cell.angle_beta   90.00
_cell.angle_gamma   90.00
#
_symmetry.space_group_name_H-M   'P 1'
#
loop_
_entity.id
_entity.type
_entity.pdbx_description
1 polymer ?
#
loop_
_entity_poly.entity_id
_entity_poly.type
_entity_poly.pdbx_seq_one_letter_code
_entity_poly.pdbx_strand_id
1 'polypeptide(L)' 'MSANQVKNIASSVKNRLLAAAREGGKPFQSLLTHYALERFLFRLSQSPLKEKLHLWIWRSSTVA' A
#
# COMPACT_ATOMS: atom_id res chain seq x y z
N MET A 1 10.82 -25.38 -1.76
CA MET A 1 11.75 -24.45 -1.07
C MET A 1 10.95 -23.35 -0.38
N SER A 2 11.41 -22.94 0.80
CA SER A 2 10.65 -22.40 1.94
C SER A 2 9.95 -21.03 1.75
N ALA A 3 8.69 -20.93 2.18
CA ALA A 3 7.86 -19.73 2.27
C ALA A 3 8.23 -18.80 3.45
N ASN A 4 9.53 -18.57 3.70
CA ASN A 4 10.04 -17.85 4.89
C ASN A 4 10.52 -16.40 4.60
N GLN A 5 10.23 -15.86 3.41
CA GLN A 5 10.69 -14.52 3.00
C GLN A 5 9.81 -13.36 3.53
N VAL A 6 8.60 -13.64 4.02
CA VAL A 6 7.65 -12.59 4.46
C VAL A 6 8.07 -11.96 5.81
N LYS A 7 8.86 -12.67 6.63
CA LYS A 7 9.24 -12.22 7.98
C LYS A 7 10.22 -11.05 8.02
N ASN A 8 11.01 -10.84 6.96
CA ASN A 8 12.07 -9.82 6.93
C ASN A 8 11.68 -8.52 6.22
N ILE A 9 10.50 -8.44 5.61
CA ILE A 9 10.06 -7.23 4.91
C ILE A 9 9.85 -6.09 5.89
N ALA A 10 9.20 -6.34 7.03
CA ALA A 10 8.97 -5.32 8.06
C ALA A 10 10.29 -4.75 8.62
N SER A 11 11.29 -5.62 8.85
CA SER A 11 12.62 -5.25 9.31
C SER A 11 13.38 -4.41 8.27
N SER A 12 13.29 -4.78 6.99
CA SER A 12 13.89 -4.04 5.88
C SER A 12 13.25 -2.65 5.72
N VAL A 13 11.92 -2.57 5.79
CA VAL A 13 11.18 -1.31 5.76
C VAL A 13 11.56 -0.41 6.94
N LYS A 14 11.62 -0.96 8.15
CA LYS A 14 12.07 -0.20 9.34
C LYS A 14 13.46 0.39 9.15
N ASN A 15 14.41 -0.39 8.65
CA ASN A 15 15.78 0.07 8.43
C ASN A 15 15.84 1.19 7.37
N ARG A 16 15.06 1.09 6.29
CA ARG A 16 14.96 2.13 5.26
C ARG A 16 14.33 3.42 5.80
N LEU A 17 13.26 3.31 6.58
CA LEU A 17 12.63 4.47 7.24
C LEU A 17 13.58 5.13 8.25
N LEU A 18 14.42 4.33 8.93
CA LEU A 18 15.41 4.83 9.88
C LEU A 18 16.55 5.58 9.15
N ALA A 19 17.03 5.05 8.01
CA ALA A 19 17.99 5.76 7.16
C ALA A 19 17.42 7.09 6.65
N ALA A 20 16.19 7.07 6.12
CA ALA A 20 15.51 8.28 5.64
C ALA A 20 15.27 9.33 6.74
N ALA A 21 14.96 8.89 7.97
CA ALA A 21 14.80 9.78 9.12
C ALA A 21 16.12 10.45 9.50
N ARG A 22 17.25 9.72 9.43
CA ARG A 22 18.60 10.26 9.68
C ARG A 22 19.00 11.28 8.62
N GLU A 23 18.74 11.01 7.34
CA GLU A 23 19.05 11.92 6.24
C GLU A 23 18.20 13.20 6.28
N GLY A 24 16.92 13.08 6.62
CA GLY A 24 16.00 14.22 6.66
C GLY A 24 16.04 15.03 7.96
N GLY A 25 16.79 14.61 8.98
CA GLY A 25 16.78 15.23 10.31
C GLY A 25 15.42 15.20 11.01
N LYS A 26 14.49 14.35 10.55
CA LYS A 26 13.12 14.29 11.05
C LYS A 26 12.96 13.14 12.07
N PRO A 27 12.07 13.29 13.07
CA PRO A 27 11.81 12.21 14.02
C PRO A 27 11.32 10.94 13.31
N PHE A 28 12.01 9.82 13.53
CA PHE A 28 11.67 8.51 12.96
C PHE A 28 10.19 8.13 13.18
N GLN A 29 9.66 8.43 14.37
CA GLN A 29 8.27 8.15 14.71
C GLN A 29 7.27 8.86 13.78
N SER A 30 7.54 10.11 13.42
CA SER A 30 6.69 10.87 12.51
C SER A 30 6.67 10.24 11.11
N LEU A 31 7.83 9.78 10.64
CA LEU A 31 7.99 9.18 9.33
C LEU A 31 7.36 7.77 9.28
N LEU A 32 7.48 7.01 10.37
CA LEU A 32 6.79 5.73 10.55
C LEU A 32 5.27 5.88 10.54
N THR A 33 4.72 6.86 11.28
CA THR A 33 3.28 7.13 11.30
C THR A 33 2.76 7.51 9.92
N HIS A 34 3.47 8.39 9.19
CA HIS A 34 3.06 8.79 7.84
C HIS A 34 3.02 7.60 6.89
N TYR A 35 4.09 6.79 6.88
CA TYR A 35 4.17 5.58 6.07
C TYR A 35 3.05 4.56 6.41
N ALA A 36 2.76 4.39 7.69
CA ALA A 36 1.69 3.48 8.13
C ALA A 36 0.30 3.97 7.66
N LEU A 37 0.03 5.28 7.74
CA LEU A 37 -1.21 5.89 7.29
C LEU A 37 -1.40 5.76 5.79
N GLU A 38 -0.40 6.09 4.99
CA GLU A 38 -0.45 5.92 3.52
C GLU A 38 -0.73 4.48 3.14
N ARG A 39 -0.02 3.52 3.75
CA ARG A 39 -0.21 2.10 3.44
C ARG A 39 -1.58 1.61 3.90
N PHE A 40 -2.08 2.11 5.01
CA PHE A 40 -3.43 1.82 5.51
C PHE A 40 -4.50 2.36 4.56
N LEU A 41 -4.42 3.64 4.20
CA LEU A 41 -5.33 4.28 3.24
C LEU A 41 -5.28 3.62 1.87
N PHE A 42 -4.09 3.25 1.39
CA PHE A 42 -3.91 2.49 0.15
C PHE A 42 -4.61 1.14 0.23
N ARG A 43 -4.44 0.38 1.32
CA ARG A 43 -5.14 -0.90 1.51
C ARG A 43 -6.66 -0.73 1.58
N LEU A 44 -7.15 0.30 2.25
CA LEU A 44 -8.59 0.62 2.29
C LEU A 44 -9.11 0.98 0.89
N SER A 45 -8.34 1.77 0.14
CA SER A 45 -8.69 2.20 -1.22
C SER A 45 -8.64 1.06 -2.24
N GLN A 46 -7.97 -0.05 -1.94
CA GLN A 46 -7.93 -1.25 -2.80
C GLN A 46 -9.18 -2.14 -2.65
N SER A 47 -10.15 -1.77 -1.80
CA SER A 47 -11.42 -2.49 -1.71
C SER A 47 -12.20 -2.45 -3.04
N PRO A 48 -12.79 -3.56 -3.48
CA PRO A 48 -12.88 -3.98 -4.88
C PRO A 48 -14.15 -3.48 -5.60
N LEU A 49 -14.42 -2.17 -5.58
CA LEU A 49 -15.49 -1.60 -6.41
C LEU A 49 -14.98 -0.89 -7.67
N LYS A 50 -13.73 -1.12 -8.07
CA LYS A 50 -13.18 -0.48 -9.28
C LYS A 50 -13.39 -1.31 -10.55
N GLU A 51 -13.40 -2.64 -10.44
CA GLU A 51 -13.44 -3.52 -11.61
C GLU A 51 -14.86 -3.98 -11.99
N LYS A 52 -15.81 -3.95 -11.04
CA LYS A 52 -17.19 -4.40 -11.28
C LYS A 52 -18.09 -3.36 -11.98
N LEU A 53 -17.66 -2.10 -12.05
CA LEU A 53 -18.40 -1.03 -12.74
C LEU A 53 -18.11 -0.98 -14.25
N HIS A 54 -16.88 -1.30 -14.68
CA HIS A 54 -16.54 -1.34 -16.11
C HIS A 54 -17.29 -2.47 -16.85
N LEU A 55 -17.39 -3.65 -16.22
CA LEU A 55 -18.14 -4.78 -16.81
C LEU A 55 -19.65 -4.59 -16.78
N TRP A 56 -20.19 -3.77 -15.86
CA TRP A 56 -21.63 -3.49 -15.83
C TRP A 56 -22.03 -2.43 -16.86
N ILE A 57 -21.18 -1.43 -17.11
CA ILE A 57 -21.47 -0.36 -18.09
C ILE A 57 -21.23 -0.83 -19.54
N TRP A 58 -20.33 -1.80 -19.79
CA TRP A 58 -20.05 -2.27 -21.16
C TRP A 58 -21.03 -3.33 -21.70
N ARG A 59 -21.86 -3.97 -20.87
CA ARG A 59 -22.84 -4.98 -21.34
C ARG A 59 -24.16 -4.38 -21.83
N SER A 60 -24.48 -3.12 -21.49
CA SER A 60 -25.80 -2.53 -21.78
C SER A 60 -25.89 -1.72 -23.08
N SER A 61 -24.85 -1.69 -23.92
CA SER A 61 -24.85 -0.93 -25.19
C SER A 61 -24.99 -1.80 -26.45
N THR A 62 -25.55 -3.00 -26.35
CA THR A 62 -25.76 -3.87 -27.52
C THR A 62 -27.18 -4.45 -27.54
N VAL A 63 -28.19 -3.59 -27.75
CA VAL A 63 -29.34 -3.84 -28.63
C VAL A 63 -30.30 -2.65 -28.58
N ALA A 64 -30.30 -1.84 -29.64
CA ALA A 64 -31.45 -1.24 -30.30
C ALA A 64 -30.96 -0.45 -31.52
#